data_AF-A0A7J6FAP5-F1
#
_entry.id   AF-A0A7J6FAP5-F1
#
_cell.length_a   1.000
_cell.length_b   1.000
_cell.length_c   1.000
_cell.angle_alpha   90.00
_cell.angle_beta   90.00
_cell.angle_gamma   90.00
#
_symmetry.space_group_name_H-M   'P 1'
#
loop_
_entity.id
_entity.type
_entity.pdbx_description
1 polymer ?
#
loop_
_entity_poly.entity_id
_entity_poly.type
_entity_poly.pdbx_seq_one_letter_code
_entity_poly.pdbx_strand_id
1 'polypeptide(L)'
;MPAYPEEPLLAPNPDRFCMFPIQYPEIWEMYKKAEASFWTAEEVDLSQDNTQWENMTPDEKHFISHVLAFFAASDGIVLENLAGRFMKDVQVAEARAFYGFQIAIENIHSEMYSLLLETYIKDPAEKNRLFHAIETIPCVAKKAQWAMRWIDGSETFAERLIAFACVEGIFFSGSFCAIFWLKKRGLMPGLTFSNELISRDEGLHCDFACLLYTLLKKKLSEERVRGIIRDAVEIEREFVCEALPCALVGMNGDLMSKYIEFVADRLMDALGYPKIYNAQNPFDWMELISLQGKTNFFEKRVGEYQKASVMYSINGDGGNHNNRMLSREQLLHLFNRFSYLTSQPDVKKRIADAVQDQQEPVAVTTNIQEEIFLEMGIDPSFGISCLGKVNTTYESDQELMIQFYKFVAKEEMVCDEAQLGPDEYAERMRRQELLQEQQLEMLKLMRKFDLDDQSTILQKLHQQMENADFDFEVSVLSAEQIQDIVRRRVSPLYKPR
;
A
#
# COMPACT_ATOMS: atom_id res chain seq x y z
N MET A 1 -3.06 30.01 -40.52
CA MET A 1 -3.61 29.20 -39.43
C MET A 1 -2.61 29.27 -38.30
N PRO A 2 -3.00 29.59 -37.05
CA PRO A 2 -2.06 29.46 -35.94
C PRO A 2 -1.62 28.00 -35.90
N ALA A 3 -0.31 27.77 -35.92
CA ALA A 3 0.24 26.43 -35.85
C ALA A 3 -0.27 25.79 -34.55
N TYR A 4 -1.05 24.71 -34.66
CA TYR A 4 -1.33 23.91 -33.47
C TYR A 4 0.01 23.51 -32.86
N PRO A 5 0.21 23.72 -31.56
CA PRO A 5 1.43 23.29 -30.91
C PRO A 5 1.63 21.79 -31.14
N GLU A 6 2.88 21.41 -31.42
CA GLU A 6 3.26 20.05 -31.78
C GLU A 6 2.87 19.06 -30.65
N GLU A 7 2.94 19.52 -29.39
CA GLU A 7 2.47 18.82 -28.20
C GLU A 7 1.54 19.72 -27.35
N PRO A 8 0.25 19.37 -27.18
CA PRO A 8 -0.69 20.17 -26.38
C PRO A 8 -0.28 20.33 -24.91
N LEU A 9 0.33 19.30 -24.31
CA LEU A 9 0.76 19.33 -22.91
C LEU A 9 1.84 20.39 -22.63
N LEU A 10 2.63 20.73 -23.65
CA LEU A 10 3.80 21.62 -23.56
C LEU A 10 3.54 23.00 -24.17
N ALA A 11 2.36 23.19 -24.77
CA ALA A 11 2.00 24.42 -25.45
C ALA A 11 1.87 25.59 -24.48
N PRO A 12 2.46 26.77 -24.76
CA PRO A 12 2.26 27.95 -23.95
C PRO A 12 0.77 28.23 -23.74
N ASN A 13 0.37 28.39 -22.48
CA ASN A 13 -1.03 28.61 -22.10
C ASN A 13 -1.15 29.92 -21.32
N PRO A 14 -1.12 31.09 -22.00
CA PRO A 14 -1.06 32.40 -21.35
C PRO A 14 -2.33 32.77 -20.56
N ASP A 15 -3.46 32.11 -20.85
CA ASP A 15 -4.78 32.51 -20.36
C ASP A 15 -5.30 31.65 -19.20
N ARG A 16 -4.49 30.72 -18.65
CA ARG A 16 -4.99 29.74 -17.66
C ARG A 16 -4.27 29.77 -16.32
N PHE A 17 -4.42 30.88 -15.59
CA PHE A 17 -4.14 30.97 -14.15
C PHE A 17 -5.28 30.42 -13.28
N CYS A 18 -6.45 30.20 -13.87
CA CYS A 18 -7.61 29.61 -13.20
C CYS A 18 -7.71 28.11 -13.51
N MET A 19 -7.94 27.29 -12.49
CA MET A 19 -8.05 25.83 -12.64
C MET A 19 -9.27 25.44 -13.50
N PHE A 20 -10.40 26.11 -13.28
CA PHE A 20 -11.66 25.81 -13.94
C PHE A 20 -11.88 26.64 -15.22
N PRO A 21 -12.59 26.08 -16.22
CA PRO A 21 -13.11 24.70 -16.27
C PRO A 21 -12.02 23.67 -16.57
N ILE A 22 -12.13 22.47 -15.98
CA ILE A 22 -11.22 21.34 -16.22
C ILE A 22 -11.26 20.94 -17.70
N GLN A 23 -10.08 20.77 -18.30
CA GLN A 23 -9.88 20.41 -19.71
C GLN A 23 -9.42 18.95 -19.87
N TYR A 24 -8.71 18.42 -18.86
CA TYR A 24 -8.23 17.04 -18.84
C TYR A 24 -8.78 16.31 -17.60
N PRO A 25 -10.02 15.81 -17.65
CA PRO A 25 -10.64 15.09 -16.54
C PRO A 25 -9.79 13.91 -16.04
N GLU A 26 -9.16 13.16 -16.93
CA GLU A 26 -8.31 12.01 -16.62
C GLU A 26 -7.05 12.39 -15.81
N ILE A 27 -6.45 13.55 -16.10
CA ILE A 27 -5.33 14.10 -15.31
C ILE A 27 -5.84 14.58 -13.95
N TRP A 28 -7.01 15.22 -13.93
CA TRP A 28 -7.62 15.72 -12.70
C TRP A 28 -8.02 14.59 -11.74
N GLU A 29 -8.54 13.48 -12.26
CA GLU A 29 -8.86 12.28 -11.48
C GLU A 29 -7.62 11.70 -10.81
N MET A 30 -6.49 11.62 -11.52
CA MET A 30 -5.21 11.21 -10.94
C MET A 30 -4.77 12.15 -9.82
N TYR A 31 -4.91 13.46 -10.01
CA TYR A 31 -4.60 14.45 -8.97
C TYR A 31 -5.51 14.25 -7.73
N LYS A 32 -6.80 14.03 -7.93
CA LYS A 32 -7.73 13.75 -6.82
C LYS A 32 -7.45 12.43 -6.13
N LYS A 33 -6.98 11.42 -6.85
CA LYS A 33 -6.51 10.15 -6.27
C LYS A 33 -5.26 10.36 -5.41
N ALA A 34 -4.34 11.21 -5.85
CA ALA A 34 -3.15 11.59 -5.08
C ALA A 34 -3.56 12.37 -3.81
N GLU A 35 -4.38 13.41 -3.95
CA GLU A 35 -4.89 14.22 -2.84
C GLU A 35 -5.60 13.37 -1.78
N ALA A 36 -6.43 12.41 -2.20
CA ALA A 36 -7.14 11.49 -1.31
C ALA A 36 -6.23 10.48 -0.59
N SER A 37 -4.95 10.41 -0.97
CA SER A 37 -3.95 9.51 -0.41
C SER A 37 -2.95 10.23 0.51
N PHE A 38 -3.18 11.51 0.80
CA PHE A 38 -2.33 12.30 1.70
C PHE A 38 -2.09 11.61 3.05
N TRP A 39 -0.86 11.69 3.53
CA TRP A 39 -0.41 11.19 4.83
C TRP A 39 0.79 12.01 5.30
N THR A 40 1.14 11.89 6.57
CA THR A 40 2.26 12.60 7.23
C THR A 40 3.19 11.61 7.94
N ALA A 41 4.47 11.96 8.10
CA ALA A 41 5.45 11.08 8.74
C ALA A 41 5.06 10.73 10.19
N GLU A 42 4.36 11.62 10.89
CA GLU A 42 3.86 11.41 12.25
C GLU A 42 2.82 10.29 12.38
N GLU A 43 2.18 9.87 11.28
CA GLU A 43 1.24 8.74 11.29
C GLU A 43 1.96 7.38 11.41
N VAL A 44 3.27 7.34 11.21
CA VAL A 44 4.07 6.11 11.27
C VAL A 44 4.65 5.91 12.67
N ASP A 45 4.14 4.92 13.40
CA ASP A 45 4.67 4.55 14.71
C ASP A 45 5.97 3.72 14.60
N LEU A 46 7.09 4.32 15.02
CA LEU A 46 8.42 3.67 15.07
C LEU A 46 8.79 3.13 16.47
N SER A 47 7.87 3.13 17.42
CA SER A 47 8.15 2.76 18.82
C SER A 47 8.67 1.33 18.96
N GLN A 48 8.13 0.40 18.17
CA GLN A 48 8.52 -1.02 18.20
C GLN A 48 9.79 -1.30 17.38
N ASP A 49 10.06 -0.49 16.36
CA ASP A 49 11.13 -0.74 15.40
C ASP A 49 12.51 -0.66 16.04
N ASN A 50 12.76 0.23 17.00
CA ASN A 50 14.04 0.26 17.72
C ASN A 50 14.36 -1.08 18.39
N THR A 51 13.36 -1.72 19.00
CA THR A 51 13.56 -2.99 19.70
C THR A 51 13.80 -4.13 18.71
N GLN A 52 13.05 -4.14 17.60
CA GLN A 52 13.23 -5.16 16.57
C GLN A 52 14.56 -4.98 15.84
N TRP A 53 14.93 -3.75 15.52
CA TRP A 53 16.20 -3.38 14.91
C TRP A 53 17.37 -3.97 15.69
N GLU A 54 17.42 -3.79 17.02
CA GLU A 54 18.53 -4.31 17.82
C GLU A 54 18.70 -5.83 17.70
N ASN A 55 17.60 -6.58 17.53
CA ASN A 55 17.59 -8.02 17.40
C ASN A 55 17.86 -8.53 15.96
N MET A 56 17.92 -7.65 14.96
CA MET A 56 18.23 -8.04 13.59
C MET A 56 19.70 -8.45 13.44
N THR A 57 19.96 -9.31 12.45
CA THR A 57 21.32 -9.73 12.11
C THR A 57 22.14 -8.57 11.52
N PRO A 58 23.48 -8.61 11.60
CA PRO A 58 24.33 -7.60 10.96
C PRO A 58 24.07 -7.45 9.47
N ASP A 59 23.78 -8.56 8.77
CA ASP A 59 23.48 -8.58 7.33
C ASP A 59 22.16 -7.86 7.02
N GLU A 60 21.11 -8.12 7.79
CA GLU A 60 19.82 -7.42 7.65
C GLU A 60 19.96 -5.92 7.94
N LYS A 61 20.69 -5.55 9.02
CA LYS A 61 20.98 -4.15 9.35
C LYS A 61 21.76 -3.47 8.22
N HIS A 62 22.76 -4.15 7.66
CA HIS A 62 23.55 -3.65 6.55
C HIS A 62 22.67 -3.42 5.31
N PHE A 63 21.83 -4.38 4.94
CA PHE A 63 20.90 -4.25 3.82
C PHE A 63 19.94 -3.07 4.02
N ILE A 64 19.22 -3.03 5.14
CA ILE A 64 18.19 -2.00 5.38
C ILE A 64 18.81 -0.60 5.45
N SER A 65 19.93 -0.43 6.16
CA SER A 65 20.59 0.87 6.27
C SER A 65 21.04 1.42 4.92
N HIS A 66 21.54 0.57 4.01
CA HIS A 66 22.00 1.00 2.69
C HIS A 66 20.82 1.24 1.73
N VAL A 67 19.73 0.48 1.85
CA VAL A 67 18.47 0.77 1.13
C VAL A 67 17.89 2.12 1.55
N LEU A 68 17.80 2.39 2.86
CA LEU A 68 17.30 3.68 3.37
C LEU A 68 18.19 4.86 2.96
N ALA A 69 19.51 4.67 2.97
CA ALA A 69 20.46 5.66 2.51
C ALA A 69 20.32 5.97 1.01
N PHE A 70 20.03 4.95 0.20
CA PHE A 70 19.72 5.11 -1.21
C PHE A 70 18.43 5.90 -1.42
N PHE A 71 17.34 5.55 -0.73
CA PHE A 71 16.07 6.26 -0.82
C PHE A 71 16.19 7.72 -0.42
N ALA A 72 16.76 8.01 0.76
CA ALA A 72 16.93 9.38 1.26
C ALA A 72 17.68 10.29 0.28
N ALA A 73 18.65 9.75 -0.46
CA ALA A 73 19.41 10.50 -1.45
C ALA A 73 18.68 10.61 -2.81
N SER A 74 17.82 9.64 -3.15
CA SER A 74 17.17 9.56 -4.46
C SER A 74 15.96 10.49 -4.57
N ASP A 75 15.16 10.62 -3.51
CA ASP A 75 13.99 11.51 -3.50
C ASP A 75 14.39 12.97 -3.71
N GLY A 76 15.57 13.36 -3.21
CA GLY A 76 16.16 14.67 -3.49
C GLY A 76 16.42 14.91 -4.98
N ILE A 77 16.85 13.88 -5.71
CA ILE A 77 17.08 13.94 -7.16
C ILE A 77 15.74 14.03 -7.91
N VAL A 78 14.73 13.27 -7.48
CA VAL A 78 13.36 13.30 -8.01
C VAL A 78 12.75 14.70 -7.85
N LEU A 79 12.86 15.29 -6.66
CA LEU A 79 12.41 16.66 -6.37
C LEU A 79 13.01 17.71 -7.32
N GLU A 80 14.33 17.67 -7.55
CA GLU A 80 15.02 18.57 -8.47
C GLU A 80 14.51 18.40 -9.91
N ASN A 81 14.21 17.18 -10.35
CA ASN A 81 13.62 16.94 -11.66
C ASN A 81 12.22 17.52 -11.78
N LEU A 82 11.36 17.25 -10.80
CA LEU A 82 9.96 17.70 -10.81
C LEU A 82 9.86 19.23 -10.80
N ALA A 83 10.54 19.88 -9.86
CA ALA A 83 10.50 21.34 -9.71
C ALA A 83 11.34 22.06 -10.77
N GLY A 84 12.51 21.51 -11.09
CA GLY A 84 13.49 22.12 -12.00
C GLY A 84 13.15 21.96 -13.48
N ARG A 85 12.45 20.88 -13.86
CA ARG A 85 12.13 20.52 -15.25
C ARG A 85 10.63 20.32 -15.49
N PHE A 86 10.01 19.26 -14.96
CA PHE A 86 8.66 18.84 -15.38
C PHE A 86 7.59 19.91 -15.15
N MET A 87 7.61 20.59 -13.99
CA MET A 87 6.70 21.71 -13.71
C MET A 87 6.86 22.88 -14.70
N LYS A 88 8.08 23.12 -15.19
CA LYS A 88 8.38 24.20 -16.15
C LYS A 88 7.96 23.81 -17.56
N ASP A 89 8.15 22.55 -17.94
CA ASP A 89 7.87 22.05 -19.28
C ASP A 89 6.36 21.91 -19.52
N VAL A 90 5.64 21.26 -18.59
CA VAL A 90 4.20 21.04 -18.71
C VAL A 90 3.43 22.33 -18.44
N GLN A 91 2.52 22.69 -19.34
CA GLN A 91 1.72 23.92 -19.27
C GLN A 91 0.25 23.68 -18.86
N VAL A 92 -0.15 22.41 -18.74
CA VAL A 92 -1.50 22.01 -18.33
C VAL A 92 -1.66 22.18 -16.81
N ALA A 93 -2.69 22.92 -16.39
CA ALA A 93 -2.91 23.28 -14.99
C ALA A 93 -3.19 22.06 -14.10
N GLU A 94 -3.97 21.10 -14.59
CA GLU A 94 -4.29 19.85 -13.90
C GLU A 94 -3.03 19.01 -13.63
N ALA A 95 -2.13 18.95 -14.61
CA ALA A 95 -0.88 18.20 -14.47
C ALA A 95 0.09 18.91 -13.51
N ARG A 96 0.12 20.25 -13.52
CA ARG A 96 0.85 21.03 -12.52
C ARG A 96 0.27 20.86 -11.11
N ALA A 97 -1.04 20.67 -10.97
CA ALA A 97 -1.66 20.36 -9.68
C ALA A 97 -1.20 18.98 -9.17
N PHE A 98 -1.19 17.97 -10.04
CA PHE A 98 -0.61 16.66 -9.72
C PHE A 98 0.86 16.80 -9.28
N TYR A 99 1.72 17.42 -10.10
CA TYR A 99 3.14 17.57 -9.76
C TYR A 99 3.38 18.40 -8.51
N GLY A 100 2.57 19.42 -8.24
CA GLY A 100 2.66 20.19 -6.99
C GLY A 100 2.36 19.32 -5.77
N PHE A 101 1.40 18.40 -5.87
CA PHE A 101 1.10 17.45 -4.82
C PHE A 101 2.15 16.35 -4.71
N GLN A 102 2.63 15.81 -5.84
CA GLN A 102 3.75 14.87 -5.86
C GLN A 102 4.96 15.47 -5.14
N ILE A 103 5.39 16.68 -5.47
CA ILE A 103 6.50 17.37 -4.77
C ILE A 103 6.27 17.45 -3.26
N ALA A 104 5.03 17.71 -2.81
CA ALA A 104 4.74 17.73 -1.38
C ALA A 104 4.92 16.34 -0.74
N ILE A 105 4.44 15.29 -1.42
CA ILE A 105 4.58 13.89 -0.98
C ILE A 105 6.05 13.43 -0.99
N GLU A 106 6.84 13.76 -2.01
CA GLU A 106 8.28 13.47 -2.07
C GLU A 106 9.05 14.08 -0.88
N ASN A 107 8.64 15.27 -0.40
CA ASN A 107 9.24 15.85 0.80
C ASN A 107 8.89 15.03 2.06
N ILE A 108 7.68 14.48 2.13
CA ILE A 108 7.24 13.61 3.23
C ILE A 108 7.97 12.26 3.17
N HIS A 109 8.20 11.72 1.97
CA HIS A 109 9.03 10.53 1.78
C HIS A 109 10.46 10.77 2.27
N SER A 110 11.07 11.87 1.84
CA SER A 110 12.42 12.27 2.28
C SER A 110 12.53 12.45 3.80
N GLU A 111 11.52 13.06 4.42
CA GLU A 111 11.40 13.16 5.89
C GLU A 111 11.29 11.78 6.54
N MET A 112 10.42 10.91 6.02
CA MET A 112 10.21 9.56 6.54
C MET A 112 11.49 8.73 6.49
N TYR A 113 12.20 8.72 5.36
CA TYR A 113 13.48 8.01 5.24
C TYR A 113 14.55 8.58 6.18
N SER A 114 14.60 9.91 6.34
CA SER A 114 15.49 10.56 7.28
C SER A 114 15.17 10.17 8.73
N LEU A 115 13.89 10.10 9.09
CA LEU A 115 13.42 9.67 10.40
C LEU A 115 13.75 8.21 10.68
N LEU A 116 13.60 7.32 9.69
CA LEU A 116 13.99 5.91 9.78
C LEU A 116 15.50 5.78 10.04
N LEU A 117 16.34 6.48 9.28
CA LEU A 117 17.80 6.50 9.49
C LEU A 117 18.18 7.07 10.87
N GLU A 118 17.55 8.18 11.27
CA GLU A 118 17.78 8.81 12.58
C GLU A 118 17.40 7.86 13.73
N THR A 119 16.33 7.08 13.54
CA THR A 119 15.84 6.10 14.49
C THR A 119 16.78 4.91 14.58
N TYR A 120 17.22 4.34 13.47
CA TYR A 120 17.96 3.07 13.47
C TYR A 120 19.47 3.23 13.68
N ILE A 121 20.05 4.33 13.21
CA ILE A 121 21.50 4.54 13.20
C ILE A 121 21.90 5.48 14.33
N LYS A 122 22.41 4.90 15.43
CA LYS A 122 22.84 5.67 16.61
C LYS A 122 24.23 6.30 16.46
N ASP A 123 25.12 5.69 15.68
CA ASP A 123 26.47 6.21 15.46
C ASP A 123 26.44 7.44 14.53
N PRO A 124 26.85 8.64 14.98
CA PRO A 124 26.87 9.84 14.16
C PRO A 124 27.79 9.74 12.94
N ALA A 125 28.89 8.98 13.02
CA ALA A 125 29.82 8.84 11.91
C ALA A 125 29.21 7.99 10.78
N GLU A 126 28.64 6.83 11.14
CA GLU A 126 27.93 5.98 10.17
C GLU A 126 26.70 6.69 9.59
N LYS A 127 25.94 7.41 10.42
CA LYS A 127 24.81 8.22 9.96
C LYS A 127 25.24 9.26 8.92
N ASN A 128 26.34 9.99 9.19
CA ASN A 128 26.87 10.96 8.23
C ASN A 128 27.28 10.28 6.92
N ARG A 129 27.94 9.12 6.99
CA ARG A 129 28.31 8.33 5.80
C ARG A 129 27.07 7.98 4.96
N LEU A 130 26.01 7.48 5.60
CA LEU A 130 24.77 7.07 4.93
C LEU A 130 24.01 8.25 4.32
N PHE A 131 23.95 9.41 4.97
CA PHE A 131 23.34 10.61 4.37
C PHE A 131 24.11 11.13 3.15
N HIS A 132 25.41 10.83 3.03
CA HIS A 132 26.22 11.16 1.85
C HIS A 132 26.41 9.94 0.94
N ALA A 133 25.41 9.06 0.84
CA ALA A 133 25.49 7.80 0.09
C ALA A 133 25.88 7.95 -1.39
N ILE A 134 25.48 9.04 -2.06
CA ILE A 134 25.86 9.28 -3.46
C ILE A 134 27.38 9.39 -3.62
N GLU A 135 28.08 9.97 -2.64
CA GLU A 135 29.54 10.13 -2.66
C GLU A 135 30.26 8.92 -2.05
N THR A 136 29.62 8.23 -1.11
CA THR A 136 30.27 7.22 -0.27
C THR A 136 29.94 5.77 -0.66
N ILE A 137 28.87 5.53 -1.43
CA ILE A 137 28.38 4.19 -1.78
C ILE A 137 28.31 4.05 -3.32
N PRO A 138 29.23 3.29 -3.95
CA PRO A 138 29.33 3.22 -5.42
C PRO A 138 28.06 2.78 -6.16
N CYS A 139 27.29 1.85 -5.60
CA CYS A 139 26.07 1.37 -6.25
C CYS A 139 24.94 2.41 -6.23
N VAL A 140 24.88 3.26 -5.20
CA VAL A 140 23.99 4.41 -5.14
C VAL A 140 24.41 5.47 -6.16
N ALA A 141 25.71 5.74 -6.26
CA ALA A 141 26.26 6.69 -7.22
C ALA A 141 25.89 6.35 -8.67
N LYS A 142 25.90 5.08 -9.05
CA LYS A 142 25.56 4.64 -10.42
C LYS A 142 24.10 4.95 -10.79
N LYS A 143 23.15 4.64 -9.90
CA LYS A 143 21.74 4.97 -10.07
C LYS A 143 21.51 6.48 -10.14
N ALA A 144 22.10 7.21 -9.20
CA ALA A 144 22.02 8.67 -9.15
C ALA A 144 22.55 9.30 -10.46
N GLN A 145 23.71 8.85 -10.96
CA GLN A 145 24.28 9.33 -12.22
C GLN A 145 23.38 9.04 -13.42
N TRP A 146 22.75 7.86 -13.46
CA TRP A 146 21.79 7.54 -14.52
C TRP A 146 20.59 8.49 -14.48
N ALA A 147 20.00 8.74 -13.29
CA ALA A 147 18.87 9.66 -13.15
C ALA A 147 19.25 11.10 -13.51
N MET A 148 20.36 11.60 -12.98
CA MET A 148 20.87 12.95 -13.23
C MET A 148 21.14 13.23 -14.71
N ARG A 149 21.60 12.23 -15.48
CA ARG A 149 21.75 12.37 -16.94
C ARG A 149 20.46 12.82 -17.62
N TRP A 150 19.31 12.28 -17.21
CA TRP A 150 18.01 12.62 -17.81
C TRP A 150 17.49 13.97 -17.32
N ILE A 151 17.92 14.42 -16.15
CA ILE A 151 17.58 15.73 -15.58
C ILE A 151 18.38 16.84 -16.25
N ASP A 152 19.69 16.67 -16.40
CA ASP A 152 20.60 17.69 -16.95
C ASP A 152 20.68 17.65 -18.48
N GLY A 153 20.29 16.53 -19.07
CA GLY A 153 20.38 16.27 -20.49
C GLY A 153 19.51 17.16 -21.39
N SER A 154 19.76 17.03 -22.69
CA SER A 154 19.03 17.72 -23.77
C SER A 154 17.99 16.82 -24.44
N GLU A 155 17.72 15.65 -23.87
CA GLU A 155 16.75 14.67 -24.33
C GLU A 155 15.34 15.24 -24.36
N THR A 156 14.51 14.68 -25.26
CA THR A 156 13.14 15.13 -25.47
C THR A 156 12.29 14.92 -24.21
N PHE A 157 11.20 15.69 -24.08
CA PHE A 157 10.25 15.49 -22.98
C PHE A 157 9.76 14.04 -22.89
N ALA A 158 9.45 13.41 -24.03
CA ALA A 158 9.02 12.02 -24.09
C ALA A 158 10.08 11.05 -23.53
N GLU A 159 11.36 11.22 -23.90
CA GLU A 159 12.45 10.39 -23.37
C GLU A 159 12.64 10.58 -21.88
N ARG A 160 12.62 11.83 -21.41
CA ARG A 160 12.73 12.15 -19.98
C ARG A 160 11.56 11.61 -19.18
N LEU A 161 10.34 11.62 -19.74
CA LEU A 161 9.15 11.08 -19.09
C LEU A 161 9.21 9.56 -18.94
N ILE A 162 9.71 8.83 -19.95
CA ILE A 162 9.94 7.38 -19.83
C ILE A 162 11.05 7.07 -18.83
N ALA A 163 12.15 7.83 -18.86
CA ALA A 163 13.22 7.68 -17.89
C ALA A 163 12.73 7.94 -16.46
N PHE A 164 11.90 8.96 -16.27
CA PHE A 164 11.25 9.26 -15.00
C PHE A 164 10.35 8.11 -14.53
N ALA A 165 9.50 7.56 -15.40
CA ALA A 165 8.70 6.37 -15.05
C ALA A 165 9.57 5.16 -14.65
N CYS A 166 10.80 5.04 -15.18
CA CYS A 166 11.73 4.01 -14.74
C CYS A 166 12.31 4.29 -13.34
N VAL A 167 12.54 5.56 -12.97
CA VAL A 167 12.98 5.92 -11.62
C VAL A 167 11.90 5.55 -10.61
N GLU A 168 10.68 6.04 -10.79
CA GLU A 168 9.54 5.79 -9.89
C GLU A 168 9.13 4.30 -9.87
N GLY A 169 9.13 3.65 -11.04
CA GLY A 169 8.57 2.31 -11.21
C GLY A 169 9.55 1.15 -11.12
N ILE A 170 10.82 1.32 -11.50
CA ILE A 170 11.81 0.23 -11.59
C ILE A 170 12.90 0.37 -10.52
N PHE A 171 13.51 1.54 -10.36
CA PHE A 171 14.68 1.74 -9.48
C PHE A 171 14.43 1.54 -7.99
N PHE A 172 13.17 1.55 -7.58
CA PHE A 172 12.76 1.29 -6.21
C PHE A 172 12.13 -0.10 -6.02
N SER A 173 11.77 -0.77 -7.12
CA SER A 173 10.95 -1.99 -7.09
C SER A 173 11.58 -3.14 -6.30
N GLY A 174 12.88 -3.41 -6.47
CA GLY A 174 13.57 -4.48 -5.75
C GLY A 174 13.69 -4.18 -4.25
N SER A 175 13.91 -2.91 -3.91
CA SER A 175 14.01 -2.45 -2.52
C SER A 175 12.66 -2.52 -1.80
N PHE A 176 11.58 -2.06 -2.43
CA PHE A 176 10.21 -2.20 -1.90
C PHE A 176 9.83 -3.66 -1.69
N CYS A 177 10.12 -4.52 -2.66
CA CYS A 177 9.90 -5.95 -2.57
C CYS A 177 10.67 -6.57 -1.39
N ALA A 178 11.93 -6.17 -1.19
CA ALA A 178 12.74 -6.65 -0.07
C ALA A 178 12.23 -6.19 1.30
N ILE A 179 11.68 -4.97 1.42
CA ILE A 179 11.07 -4.50 2.67
C ILE A 179 9.74 -5.22 2.91
N PHE A 180 8.95 -5.47 1.86
CA PHE A 180 7.73 -6.29 1.98
C PHE A 180 8.01 -7.73 2.41
N TRP A 181 9.16 -8.28 2.04
CA TRP A 181 9.61 -9.55 2.58
C TRP A 181 9.84 -9.51 4.11
N LEU A 182 10.33 -8.39 4.66
CA LEU A 182 10.41 -8.20 6.11
C LEU A 182 9.02 -8.16 6.76
N LYS A 183 8.04 -7.52 6.09
CA LYS A 183 6.63 -7.53 6.52
C LYS A 183 6.10 -8.96 6.61
N LYS A 184 6.35 -9.79 5.59
CA LYS A 184 5.95 -11.21 5.59
C LYS A 184 6.56 -11.98 6.76
N ARG A 185 7.76 -11.59 7.22
CA ARG A 185 8.43 -12.16 8.40
C ARG A 185 7.99 -11.54 9.73
N GLY A 186 7.07 -10.56 9.71
CA GLY A 186 6.59 -9.87 10.91
C GLY A 186 7.61 -8.93 11.54
N LEU A 187 8.53 -8.37 10.73
CA LEU A 187 9.63 -7.54 11.18
C LEU A 187 9.43 -6.06 10.81
N MET A 188 9.96 -5.17 11.66
CA MET A 188 10.06 -3.72 11.46
C MET A 188 8.71 -3.09 11.06
N PRO A 189 7.69 -3.13 11.92
CA PRO A 189 6.33 -2.73 11.57
C PRO A 189 6.25 -1.29 11.06
N GLY A 190 6.97 -0.34 11.68
CA GLY A 190 7.03 1.05 11.24
C GLY A 190 7.69 1.21 9.87
N LEU A 191 8.85 0.58 9.64
CA LEU A 191 9.49 0.52 8.32
C LEU A 191 8.56 -0.05 7.26
N THR A 192 7.91 -1.18 7.54
CA THR A 192 7.06 -1.86 6.56
C THR A 192 5.78 -1.08 6.26
N PHE A 193 5.20 -0.42 7.26
CA PHE A 193 4.02 0.42 7.07
C PHE A 193 4.36 1.68 6.25
N SER A 194 5.47 2.37 6.55
CA SER A 194 5.93 3.49 5.72
C SER A 194 6.21 3.06 4.28
N ASN A 195 6.79 1.87 4.07
CA ASN A 195 7.02 1.30 2.74
C ASN A 195 5.72 1.03 1.96
N GLU A 196 4.61 0.68 2.64
CA GLU A 196 3.30 0.55 2.00
C GLU A 196 2.78 1.88 1.47
N LEU A 197 2.90 2.94 2.27
CA LEU A 197 2.47 4.29 1.90
C LEU A 197 3.30 4.81 0.72
N ILE A 198 4.62 4.72 0.83
CA ILE A 198 5.54 5.21 -0.20
C ILE A 198 5.41 4.42 -1.50
N SER A 199 5.45 3.08 -1.46
CA SER A 199 5.34 2.28 -2.70
C SER A 199 4.00 2.44 -3.42
N ARG A 200 2.92 2.75 -2.70
CA ARG A 200 1.63 3.13 -3.29
C ARG A 200 1.73 4.47 -4.02
N ASP A 201 2.38 5.45 -3.42
CA ASP A 201 2.56 6.78 -3.99
C ASP A 201 3.44 6.71 -5.26
N GLU A 202 4.57 6.01 -5.20
CA GLU A 202 5.46 5.76 -6.35
C GLU A 202 4.74 5.04 -7.50
N GLY A 203 3.87 4.07 -7.17
CA GLY A 203 3.00 3.43 -8.15
C GLY A 203 2.08 4.43 -8.85
N LEU A 204 1.48 5.35 -8.09
CA LEU A 204 0.61 6.40 -8.64
C LEU A 204 1.38 7.41 -9.48
N HIS A 205 2.61 7.77 -9.08
CA HIS A 205 3.49 8.67 -9.84
C HIS A 205 3.92 8.05 -11.18
N CYS A 206 4.28 6.76 -11.16
CA CYS A 206 4.59 5.99 -12.35
C CYS A 206 3.39 5.89 -13.31
N ASP A 207 2.20 5.59 -12.79
CA ASP A 207 0.95 5.58 -13.55
C ASP A 207 0.66 6.96 -14.17
N PHE A 208 0.95 8.04 -13.45
CA PHE A 208 0.78 9.41 -13.95
C PHE A 208 1.76 9.73 -15.09
N ALA A 209 3.02 9.32 -14.97
CA ALA A 209 4.00 9.45 -16.05
C ALA A 209 3.53 8.69 -17.31
N CYS A 210 2.98 7.48 -17.14
CA CYS A 210 2.39 6.71 -18.23
C CYS A 210 1.19 7.44 -18.85
N LEU A 211 0.26 7.98 -18.04
CA LEU A 211 -0.88 8.76 -18.52
C LEU A 211 -0.42 9.95 -19.37
N LEU A 212 0.49 10.79 -18.86
CA LEU A 212 1.03 11.91 -19.63
C LEU A 212 1.70 11.43 -20.91
N TYR A 213 2.43 10.31 -20.87
CA TYR A 213 3.04 9.73 -22.07
C TYR A 213 1.96 9.34 -23.07
N THR A 214 0.85 8.71 -22.66
CA THR A 214 -0.27 8.34 -23.56
C THR A 214 -0.95 9.54 -24.21
N LEU A 215 -0.91 10.72 -23.58
CA LEU A 215 -1.46 11.97 -24.11
C LEU A 215 -0.52 12.71 -25.09
N LEU A 216 0.76 12.34 -25.17
CA LEU A 216 1.69 12.89 -26.16
C LEU A 216 1.31 12.47 -27.59
N LYS A 217 1.47 13.36 -28.57
CA LYS A 217 1.24 13.04 -29.98
C LYS A 217 2.41 12.28 -30.59
N LYS A 218 3.64 12.71 -30.30
CA LYS A 218 4.87 12.14 -30.81
C LYS A 218 5.42 11.10 -29.83
N LYS A 219 5.01 9.85 -30.02
CA LYS A 219 5.56 8.70 -29.31
C LYS A 219 7.00 8.41 -29.74
N LEU A 220 7.76 7.82 -28.83
CA LEU A 220 9.06 7.24 -29.13
C LEU A 220 8.92 5.93 -29.91
N SER A 221 9.98 5.54 -30.61
CA SER A 221 10.04 4.20 -31.18
C SER A 221 10.10 3.15 -30.06
N GLU A 222 9.51 1.98 -30.31
CA GLU A 222 9.59 0.84 -29.41
C GLU A 222 11.03 0.51 -29.02
N GLU A 223 11.95 0.56 -30.00
CA GLU A 223 13.38 0.33 -29.78
C GLU A 223 13.98 1.30 -28.76
N ARG A 224 13.60 2.59 -28.83
CA ARG A 224 14.10 3.60 -27.90
C ARG A 224 13.57 3.37 -26.48
N VAL A 225 12.26 3.10 -26.35
CA VAL A 225 11.63 2.81 -25.06
C VAL A 225 12.24 1.57 -24.42
N ARG A 226 12.40 0.49 -25.20
CA ARG A 226 13.07 -0.74 -24.76
C ARG A 226 14.49 -0.51 -24.29
N GLY A 227 15.26 0.33 -24.99
CA GLY A 227 16.61 0.69 -24.58
C GLY A 227 16.64 1.32 -23.19
N ILE A 228 15.78 2.33 -22.94
CA ILE A 228 15.72 3.02 -21.65
C ILE A 228 15.32 2.06 -20.52
N ILE A 229 14.29 1.24 -20.74
CA ILE A 229 13.81 0.30 -19.73
C ILE A 229 14.83 -0.81 -19.45
N ARG A 230 15.51 -1.34 -20.47
CA ARG A 230 16.58 -2.35 -20.28
C ARG A 230 17.73 -1.80 -19.47
N ASP A 231 18.20 -0.59 -19.78
CA ASP A 231 19.25 0.08 -19.01
C ASP A 231 18.83 0.20 -17.53
N ALA A 232 17.57 0.56 -17.28
CA ALA A 232 17.06 0.68 -15.92
C ALA A 232 16.99 -0.68 -15.18
N VAL A 233 16.50 -1.72 -15.86
CA VAL A 233 16.42 -3.09 -15.30
C VAL A 233 17.80 -3.65 -14.97
N GLU A 234 18.79 -3.45 -15.84
CA GLU A 234 20.16 -3.91 -15.61
C GLU A 234 20.77 -3.24 -14.38
N ILE A 235 20.59 -1.93 -14.23
CA ILE A 235 21.06 -1.17 -13.07
C ILE A 235 20.36 -1.63 -11.79
N GLU A 236 19.04 -1.85 -11.82
CA GLU A 236 18.28 -2.30 -10.65
C GLU A 236 18.71 -3.70 -10.20
N ARG A 237 18.90 -4.63 -11.15
CA ARG A 237 19.39 -5.97 -10.86
C ARG A 237 20.78 -5.95 -10.24
N GLU A 238 21.70 -5.20 -10.82
CA GLU A 238 23.05 -5.06 -10.25
C GLU A 238 22.99 -4.50 -8.83
N PHE A 239 22.12 -3.51 -8.59
CA PHE A 239 21.95 -2.93 -7.26
C PHE A 239 21.47 -3.96 -6.23
N VAL A 240 20.34 -4.61 -6.46
CA VAL A 240 19.69 -5.45 -5.43
C VAL A 240 20.13 -6.91 -5.42
N CYS A 241 20.79 -7.39 -6.49
CA CYS A 241 21.27 -8.78 -6.56
C CYS A 241 22.79 -8.89 -6.36
N GLU A 242 23.57 -7.84 -6.66
CA GLU A 242 25.04 -7.91 -6.63
C GLU A 242 25.66 -6.94 -5.62
N ALA A 243 25.36 -5.65 -5.71
CA ALA A 243 26.01 -4.63 -4.90
C ALA A 243 25.47 -4.57 -3.47
N LEU A 244 24.15 -4.72 -3.32
CA LEU A 244 23.46 -4.86 -2.04
C LEU A 244 22.54 -6.09 -2.12
N PRO A 245 23.10 -7.31 -2.04
CA PRO A 245 22.36 -8.53 -2.34
C PRO A 245 21.15 -8.72 -1.42
N CYS A 246 19.96 -8.93 -1.98
CA CYS A 246 18.75 -9.30 -1.23
C CYS A 246 18.89 -10.61 -0.45
N ALA A 247 19.92 -11.42 -0.76
CA ALA A 247 20.30 -12.59 0.03
C ALA A 247 20.62 -12.23 1.50
N LEU A 248 21.06 -11.00 1.77
CA LEU A 248 21.33 -10.50 3.13
C LEU A 248 20.07 -10.47 4.01
N VAL A 249 18.88 -10.36 3.41
CA VAL A 249 17.58 -10.47 4.10
C VAL A 249 16.89 -11.82 3.87
N GLY A 250 17.60 -12.78 3.28
CA GLY A 250 17.11 -14.14 3.04
C GLY A 250 16.31 -14.33 1.76
N MET A 251 16.39 -13.41 0.79
CA MET A 251 15.71 -13.54 -0.50
C MET A 251 16.61 -14.13 -1.58
N ASN A 252 16.00 -14.80 -2.57
CA ASN A 252 16.70 -15.36 -3.71
C ASN A 252 16.91 -14.29 -4.81
N GLY A 253 18.16 -14.04 -5.20
CA GLY A 253 18.51 -13.04 -6.22
C GLY A 253 17.99 -13.34 -7.62
N ASP A 254 17.85 -14.63 -8.00
CA ASP A 254 17.27 -15.00 -9.30
C ASP A 254 15.77 -14.71 -9.34
N LEU A 255 15.05 -14.96 -8.23
CA LEU A 255 13.64 -14.59 -8.11
C LEU A 255 13.49 -13.07 -8.07
N MET A 256 14.35 -12.35 -7.36
CA MET A 256 14.34 -10.88 -7.37
C MET A 256 14.56 -10.33 -8.78
N SER A 257 15.51 -10.90 -9.53
CA SER A 257 15.74 -10.55 -10.93
C SER A 257 14.50 -10.75 -11.80
N LYS A 258 13.79 -11.88 -11.66
CA LYS A 258 12.54 -12.15 -12.38
C LYS A 258 11.43 -11.18 -12.00
N TYR A 259 11.38 -10.78 -10.73
CA TYR A 259 10.41 -9.79 -10.26
C TYR A 259 10.64 -8.42 -10.91
N ILE A 260 11.90 -7.97 -11.00
CA ILE A 260 12.24 -6.70 -11.69
C ILE A 260 11.87 -6.77 -13.18
N GLU A 261 12.13 -7.90 -13.84
CA GLU A 261 11.72 -8.13 -15.24
C GLU A 261 10.19 -8.09 -15.40
N PHE A 262 9.44 -8.66 -14.45
CA PHE A 262 7.97 -8.59 -14.41
C PHE A 262 7.47 -7.15 -14.25
N VAL A 263 8.07 -6.36 -13.37
CA VAL A 263 7.73 -4.94 -13.18
C VAL A 263 8.01 -4.15 -14.46
N ALA A 264 9.14 -4.39 -15.11
CA ALA A 264 9.47 -3.75 -16.38
C ALA A 264 8.50 -4.11 -17.51
N ASP A 265 8.05 -5.36 -17.58
CA ASP A 265 7.01 -5.78 -18.54
C ASP A 265 5.66 -5.12 -18.27
N ARG A 266 5.28 -4.92 -17.00
CA ARG A 266 4.07 -4.16 -16.65
C ARG A 266 4.17 -2.69 -17.08
N LEU A 267 5.35 -2.07 -16.91
CA LEU A 267 5.58 -0.71 -17.39
C LEU A 267 5.51 -0.64 -18.93
N MET A 268 6.07 -1.61 -19.63
CA MET A 268 5.96 -1.71 -21.10
C MET A 268 4.50 -1.78 -21.55
N ASP A 269 3.68 -2.63 -20.91
CA ASP A 269 2.26 -2.74 -21.18
C ASP A 269 1.53 -1.41 -20.92
N ALA A 270 1.79 -0.75 -19.79
CA ALA A 270 1.19 0.55 -19.43
C ALA A 270 1.54 1.67 -20.42
N LEU A 271 2.74 1.62 -20.99
CA LEU A 271 3.20 2.55 -22.04
C LEU A 271 2.66 2.19 -23.44
N GLY A 272 1.95 1.06 -23.59
CA GLY A 272 1.36 0.60 -24.84
C GLY A 272 2.33 -0.14 -25.77
N TYR A 273 3.40 -0.74 -25.25
CA TYR A 273 4.40 -1.48 -26.03
C TYR A 273 4.44 -2.97 -25.64
N PRO A 274 4.90 -3.86 -26.55
CA PRO A 274 5.03 -5.28 -26.23
C PRO A 274 6.12 -5.56 -25.19
N LYS A 275 5.81 -6.45 -24.24
CA LYS A 275 6.72 -6.99 -23.23
C LYS A 275 8.12 -7.32 -23.76
N ILE A 276 9.12 -7.13 -22.89
CA ILE A 276 10.53 -7.40 -23.17
C ILE A 276 10.90 -8.82 -22.72
N TYR A 277 10.50 -9.20 -21.51
CA TYR A 277 10.99 -10.42 -20.84
C TYR A 277 9.96 -11.55 -20.82
N ASN A 278 8.67 -11.20 -20.88
CA ASN A 278 7.54 -12.10 -20.62
C ASN A 278 7.66 -12.82 -19.27
N ALA A 279 8.15 -12.09 -18.26
CA ALA A 279 8.34 -12.63 -16.92
C ALA A 279 7.01 -12.72 -16.15
N GLN A 280 6.90 -13.75 -15.30
CA GLN A 280 5.81 -13.89 -14.34
C GLN A 280 6.27 -13.40 -12.97
N ASN A 281 5.33 -12.90 -12.17
CA ASN A 281 5.62 -12.52 -10.79
C ASN A 281 6.03 -13.75 -9.96
N PRO A 282 7.26 -13.80 -9.42
CA PRO A 282 7.72 -14.93 -8.62
C PRO A 282 7.31 -14.84 -7.15
N PHE A 283 6.73 -13.71 -6.72
CA PHE A 283 6.33 -13.44 -5.34
C PHE A 283 4.81 -13.23 -5.29
N ASP A 284 4.08 -14.31 -5.07
CA ASP A 284 2.62 -14.33 -4.88
C ASP A 284 2.14 -13.34 -3.80
N TRP A 285 2.91 -13.21 -2.72
CA TRP A 285 2.63 -12.27 -1.65
C TRP A 285 2.76 -10.79 -2.07
N MET A 286 3.45 -10.45 -3.16
CA MET A 286 3.45 -9.07 -3.66
C MET A 286 2.09 -8.66 -4.25
N GLU A 287 1.32 -9.61 -4.77
CA GLU A 287 -0.08 -9.36 -5.17
C GLU A 287 -0.96 -9.20 -3.93
N LEU A 288 -0.75 -10.07 -2.92
CA LEU A 288 -1.46 -9.99 -1.65
C LEU A 288 -1.15 -8.71 -0.89
N ILE A 289 0.06 -8.15 -0.99
CA ILE A 289 0.42 -6.93 -0.27
C ILE A 289 -0.10 -5.67 -0.97
N SER A 290 -0.09 -5.63 -2.31
CA SER A 290 -0.85 -4.61 -3.06
C SER A 290 -2.36 -4.70 -2.78
N LEU A 291 -2.87 -5.91 -2.52
CA LEU A 291 -4.24 -6.16 -2.03
C LEU A 291 -4.41 -5.87 -0.52
N GLN A 292 -3.34 -5.90 0.29
CA GLN A 292 -3.29 -5.44 1.70
C GLN A 292 -3.06 -3.94 1.83
N GLY A 293 -3.13 -3.19 0.73
CA GLY A 293 -3.74 -1.85 0.74
C GLY A 293 -5.20 -1.86 1.24
N LYS A 294 -5.76 -3.05 1.51
CA LYS A 294 -6.67 -3.29 2.62
C LYS A 294 -5.87 -3.41 3.93
N THR A 295 -5.51 -2.26 4.48
CA THR A 295 -5.27 -2.05 5.92
C THR A 295 -6.22 -2.92 6.75
N ASN A 296 -5.78 -3.42 7.91
CA ASN A 296 -6.56 -4.14 8.95
C ASN A 296 -8.08 -4.02 8.73
N PHE A 297 -8.84 -5.12 8.72
CA PHE A 297 -10.31 -5.15 8.51
C PHE A 297 -11.08 -3.89 8.98
N PHE A 298 -10.69 -3.34 10.14
CA PHE A 298 -11.19 -2.08 10.70
C PHE A 298 -10.65 -0.78 10.04
N GLU A 299 -9.36 -0.68 9.75
CA GLU A 299 -8.69 0.48 9.16
C GLU A 299 -9.12 0.75 7.71
N LYS A 300 -9.40 -0.29 6.90
CA LYS A 300 -9.83 -0.09 5.49
C LYS A 300 -11.16 0.66 5.40
N ARG A 301 -12.16 0.20 6.15
CA ARG A 301 -13.51 0.81 6.14
C ARG A 301 -13.53 2.17 6.80
N VAL A 302 -12.81 2.34 7.91
CA VAL A 302 -12.62 3.65 8.53
C VAL A 302 -11.98 4.63 7.55
N GLY A 303 -10.95 4.18 6.80
CA GLY A 303 -10.33 4.96 5.73
C GLY A 303 -11.29 5.29 4.58
N GLU A 304 -12.17 4.37 4.17
CA GLU A 304 -13.22 4.65 3.17
C GLU A 304 -14.22 5.71 3.65
N TYR A 305 -14.63 5.69 4.93
CA TYR A 305 -15.47 6.75 5.49
C TYR A 305 -14.74 8.11 5.58
N GLN A 306 -13.45 8.11 5.90
CA GLN A 306 -12.61 9.32 5.86
C GLN A 306 -12.51 9.87 4.44
N LYS A 307 -12.32 9.01 3.44
CA LYS A 307 -12.30 9.37 2.00
C LYS A 307 -13.63 9.95 1.54
N ALA A 308 -14.75 9.30 1.87
CA ALA A 308 -16.09 9.77 1.53
C ALA A 308 -16.39 11.14 2.18
N SER A 309 -16.01 11.34 3.45
CA SER A 309 -16.14 12.63 4.15
C SER A 309 -15.50 13.78 3.37
N VAL A 310 -14.30 13.58 2.82
CA VAL A 310 -13.60 14.62 2.04
C VAL A 310 -14.34 14.89 0.72
N MET A 311 -14.81 13.85 0.01
CA MET A 311 -15.55 14.01 -1.25
C MET A 311 -16.89 14.74 -1.08
N TYR A 312 -17.66 14.44 -0.02
CA TYR A 312 -18.95 15.11 0.24
C TYR A 312 -18.79 16.57 0.67
N SER A 313 -17.69 16.92 1.35
CA SER A 313 -17.37 18.31 1.74
C SER A 313 -17.20 19.25 0.54
N ILE A 314 -16.93 18.69 -0.65
CA ILE A 314 -16.67 19.44 -1.89
C ILE A 314 -17.96 19.61 -2.73
N ASN A 315 -18.92 18.70 -2.60
CA ASN A 315 -20.15 18.68 -3.40
C ASN A 315 -21.37 19.32 -2.70
N GLY A 316 -21.28 19.67 -1.41
CA GLY A 316 -22.33 20.34 -0.65
C GLY A 316 -22.14 21.86 -0.56
N ASP A 317 -23.26 22.60 -0.59
CA ASP A 317 -23.30 24.05 -0.35
C ASP A 317 -22.70 24.38 1.03
N GLY A 318 -21.86 25.42 1.10
CA GLY A 318 -20.90 25.73 2.18
C GLY A 318 -21.49 26.01 3.57
N GLY A 319 -22.17 25.03 4.17
CA GLY A 319 -22.63 25.05 5.55
C GLY A 319 -21.48 24.72 6.51
N ASN A 320 -21.29 25.59 7.50
CA ASN A 320 -20.27 25.51 8.55
C ASN A 320 -20.46 24.26 9.46
N HIS A 321 -20.17 23.06 8.95
CA HIS A 321 -20.38 21.76 9.61
C HIS A 321 -19.09 21.07 10.08
N ASN A 322 -17.92 21.68 9.89
CA ASN A 322 -16.63 21.05 10.17
C ASN A 322 -16.44 20.60 11.64
N ASN A 323 -17.23 21.12 12.59
CA ASN A 323 -17.19 20.75 14.01
C ASN A 323 -18.47 20.05 14.55
N ARG A 324 -19.42 19.68 13.68
CA ARG A 324 -20.64 18.98 14.11
C ARG A 324 -20.49 17.47 13.93
N MET A 325 -20.92 16.72 14.94
CA MET A 325 -20.85 15.26 14.99
C MET A 325 -22.22 14.69 15.37
N LEU A 326 -22.52 13.49 14.86
CA LEU A 326 -23.66 12.70 15.36
C LEU A 326 -23.51 12.40 16.85
N SER A 327 -24.61 12.51 17.59
CA SER A 327 -24.63 12.11 19.00
C SER A 327 -24.46 10.60 19.14
N ARG A 328 -24.00 10.17 20.31
CA ARG A 328 -23.92 8.75 20.70
C ARG A 328 -25.22 7.98 20.40
N GLU A 329 -26.37 8.56 20.74
CA GLU A 329 -27.68 7.91 20.53
C GLU A 329 -28.00 7.75 19.04
N GLN A 330 -27.67 8.74 18.22
CA GLN A 330 -27.85 8.68 16.77
C GLN A 330 -26.94 7.63 16.13
N LEU A 331 -25.67 7.54 16.56
CA LEU A 331 -24.74 6.50 16.09
C LEU A 331 -25.23 5.10 16.48
N LEU A 332 -25.64 4.89 17.73
CA LEU A 332 -26.20 3.61 18.17
C LEU A 332 -27.50 3.26 17.43
N HIS A 333 -28.33 4.25 17.13
CA HIS A 333 -29.54 4.03 16.32
C HIS A 333 -29.18 3.53 14.91
N LEU A 334 -28.23 4.20 14.24
CA LEU A 334 -27.72 3.79 12.94
C LEU A 334 -27.20 2.35 12.98
N PHE A 335 -26.32 2.02 13.93
CA PHE A 335 -25.70 0.69 14.02
C PHE A 335 -26.75 -0.41 14.18
N ASN A 336 -27.71 -0.20 15.07
CA ASN A 336 -28.80 -1.15 15.32
C ASN A 336 -29.74 -1.26 14.12
N ARG A 337 -30.12 -0.13 13.51
CA ARG A 337 -31.03 -0.09 12.37
C ARG A 337 -30.40 -0.74 11.14
N PHE A 338 -29.12 -0.46 10.87
CA PHE A 338 -28.37 -1.08 9.79
C PHE A 338 -28.25 -2.58 9.98
N SER A 339 -27.90 -3.04 11.19
CA SER A 339 -27.85 -4.48 11.51
C SER A 339 -29.21 -5.16 11.35
N TYR A 340 -30.30 -4.48 11.70
CA TYR A 340 -31.66 -4.99 11.52
C TYR A 340 -32.02 -5.11 10.04
N LEU A 341 -31.85 -4.04 9.26
CA LEU A 341 -32.22 -4.01 7.84
C LEU A 341 -31.43 -5.05 7.05
N THR A 342 -30.11 -5.10 7.22
CA THR A 342 -29.24 -6.07 6.54
C THR A 342 -29.45 -7.53 6.96
N SER A 343 -30.24 -7.78 8.01
CA SER A 343 -30.67 -9.12 8.40
C SER A 343 -31.97 -9.56 7.72
N GLN A 344 -32.72 -8.63 7.10
CA GLN A 344 -34.00 -8.95 6.47
C GLN A 344 -33.80 -9.63 5.10
N PRO A 345 -34.58 -10.68 4.77
CA PRO A 345 -34.39 -11.44 3.53
C PRO A 345 -34.55 -10.61 2.24
N ASP A 346 -35.47 -9.65 2.25
CA ASP A 346 -35.73 -8.74 1.13
C ASP A 346 -34.58 -7.76 0.91
N VAL A 347 -34.01 -7.20 1.98
CA VAL A 347 -32.83 -6.33 1.91
C VAL A 347 -31.60 -7.13 1.46
N LYS A 348 -31.37 -8.33 2.01
CA LYS A 348 -30.28 -9.20 1.56
C LYS A 348 -30.36 -9.50 0.06
N LYS A 349 -31.56 -9.80 -0.43
CA LYS A 349 -31.81 -10.03 -1.85
C LYS A 349 -31.52 -8.77 -2.68
N ARG A 350 -32.00 -7.60 -2.23
CA ARG A 350 -31.72 -6.31 -2.88
C ARG A 350 -30.21 -6.04 -2.98
N ILE A 351 -29.44 -6.39 -1.95
CA ILE A 351 -27.99 -6.22 -1.97
C ILE A 351 -27.33 -7.17 -2.96
N ALA A 352 -27.70 -8.46 -2.94
CA ALA A 352 -27.20 -9.46 -3.87
C ALA A 352 -27.51 -9.11 -5.34
N ASP A 353 -28.75 -8.68 -5.63
CA ASP A 353 -29.17 -8.27 -6.97
C ASP A 353 -28.35 -7.06 -7.46
N ALA A 354 -28.09 -6.08 -6.60
CA ALA A 354 -27.28 -4.91 -6.94
C ALA A 354 -25.81 -5.25 -7.25
N VAL A 355 -25.22 -6.17 -6.49
CA VAL A 355 -23.85 -6.67 -6.74
C VAL A 355 -23.79 -7.48 -8.03
N GLN A 356 -24.82 -8.28 -8.33
CA GLN A 356 -24.93 -9.01 -9.60
C GLN A 356 -25.02 -8.06 -10.81
N ASP A 357 -25.62 -6.89 -10.63
CA ASP A 357 -25.70 -5.80 -11.62
C ASP A 357 -24.39 -4.96 -11.70
N GLN A 358 -23.26 -5.50 -11.22
CA GLN A 358 -21.93 -4.88 -11.23
C GLN A 358 -21.83 -3.59 -10.39
N GLN A 359 -22.72 -3.38 -9.41
CA GLN A 359 -22.50 -2.30 -8.44
C GLN A 359 -21.49 -2.74 -7.39
N GLU A 360 -20.62 -1.80 -7.02
CA GLU A 360 -19.69 -1.99 -5.91
C GLU A 360 -20.48 -2.29 -4.63
N PRO A 361 -20.21 -3.42 -3.93
CA PRO A 361 -20.92 -3.82 -2.71
C PRO A 361 -20.91 -2.74 -1.62
N VAL A 362 -19.86 -1.92 -1.60
CA VAL A 362 -19.72 -0.73 -0.74
C VAL A 362 -20.75 0.34 -1.05
N ALA A 363 -21.03 0.61 -2.32
CA ALA A 363 -22.02 1.61 -2.72
C ALA A 363 -23.43 1.18 -2.27
N VAL A 364 -23.70 -0.13 -2.31
CA VAL A 364 -24.99 -0.68 -1.90
C VAL A 364 -25.20 -0.58 -0.39
N THR A 365 -24.18 -0.89 0.43
CA THR A 365 -24.28 -0.71 1.89
C THR A 365 -24.33 0.77 2.28
N THR A 366 -23.63 1.63 1.55
CA THR A 366 -23.71 3.09 1.72
C THR A 366 -25.13 3.59 1.47
N ASN A 367 -25.81 3.15 0.40
CA ASN A 367 -27.21 3.53 0.12
C ASN A 367 -28.16 3.18 1.29
N ILE A 368 -27.94 2.04 1.96
CA ILE A 368 -28.74 1.66 3.13
C ILE A 368 -28.47 2.61 4.31
N GLN A 369 -27.21 3.03 4.50
CA GLN A 369 -26.87 4.03 5.52
C GLN A 369 -27.52 5.39 5.19
N GLU A 370 -27.50 5.81 3.94
CA GLU A 370 -28.17 7.03 3.48
C GLU A 370 -29.68 6.98 3.74
N GLU A 371 -30.33 5.85 3.47
CA GLU A 371 -31.76 5.63 3.81
C GLU A 371 -32.02 5.78 5.32
N ILE A 372 -31.16 5.21 6.17
CA ILE A 372 -31.28 5.33 7.62
C ILE A 372 -31.07 6.79 8.07
N PHE A 373 -30.10 7.50 7.49
CA PHE A 373 -29.91 8.92 7.80
C PHE A 373 -31.14 9.75 7.42
N LEU A 374 -31.75 9.50 6.25
CA LEU A 374 -33.00 10.15 5.85
C LEU A 374 -34.15 9.83 6.82
N GLU A 375 -34.28 8.58 7.29
CA GLU A 375 -35.26 8.19 8.33
C GLU A 375 -35.05 8.99 9.63
N MET A 376 -33.79 9.27 9.98
CA MET A 376 -33.42 10.05 11.17
C MET A 376 -33.58 11.56 10.99
N GLY A 377 -33.94 12.03 9.79
CA GLY A 377 -33.96 13.47 9.45
C GLY A 377 -32.57 14.08 9.35
N ILE A 378 -31.57 13.27 9.02
CA ILE A 378 -30.16 13.63 8.92
C ILE A 378 -29.77 13.65 7.44
N ASP A 379 -29.04 14.68 7.05
CA ASP A 379 -28.48 14.74 5.70
C ASP A 379 -27.48 13.58 5.50
N PRO A 380 -27.64 12.73 4.46
CA PRO A 380 -26.78 11.57 4.26
C PRO A 380 -25.29 11.93 4.11
N SER A 381 -24.98 13.03 3.41
CA SER A 381 -23.60 13.46 3.22
C SER A 381 -22.94 13.84 4.55
N PHE A 382 -23.68 14.52 5.42
CA PHE A 382 -23.25 14.80 6.79
C PHE A 382 -23.13 13.54 7.65
N GLY A 383 -24.08 12.60 7.53
CA GLY A 383 -24.08 11.33 8.26
C GLY A 383 -22.87 10.46 7.93
N ILE A 384 -22.58 10.29 6.64
CA ILE A 384 -21.40 9.54 6.15
C ILE A 384 -20.10 10.24 6.56
N SER A 385 -20.04 11.57 6.48
CA SER A 385 -18.88 12.33 6.98
C SER A 385 -18.62 12.10 8.47
N CYS A 386 -19.67 11.98 9.28
CA CYS A 386 -19.53 11.69 10.70
C CYS A 386 -18.93 10.30 10.94
N LEU A 387 -19.27 9.28 10.15
CA LEU A 387 -18.71 7.94 10.28
C LEU A 387 -17.17 7.93 10.12
N GLY A 388 -16.63 8.79 9.25
CA GLY A 388 -15.18 8.95 9.07
C GLY A 388 -14.46 9.58 10.25
N LYS A 389 -15.21 10.20 11.18
CA LYS A 389 -14.68 10.92 12.35
C LYS A 389 -15.00 10.22 13.67
N VAL A 390 -15.68 9.06 13.67
CA VAL A 390 -16.07 8.35 14.91
C VAL A 390 -14.84 7.97 15.73
N ASN A 391 -13.81 7.39 15.09
CA ASN A 391 -12.59 6.96 15.77
C ASN A 391 -11.86 8.11 16.46
N THR A 392 -11.83 9.30 15.86
CA THR A 392 -11.12 10.46 16.42
C THR A 392 -11.97 11.23 17.43
N THR A 393 -13.30 11.23 17.27
CA THR A 393 -14.20 12.02 18.12
C THR A 393 -14.62 11.28 19.39
N TYR A 394 -14.72 9.95 19.34
CA TYR A 394 -15.23 9.11 20.44
C TYR A 394 -14.21 8.08 20.94
N GLU A 395 -12.91 8.28 20.69
CA GLU A 395 -11.82 7.36 21.10
C GLU A 395 -11.89 6.93 22.57
N SER A 396 -12.35 7.81 23.46
CA SER A 396 -12.45 7.55 24.89
C SER A 396 -13.72 6.80 25.33
N ASP A 397 -14.74 6.66 24.47
CA ASP A 397 -15.98 5.90 24.76
C ASP A 397 -15.85 4.46 24.26
N GLN A 398 -15.22 3.61 25.07
CA GLN A 398 -14.95 2.21 24.74
C GLN A 398 -16.21 1.42 24.33
N GLU A 399 -17.35 1.69 24.96
CA GLU A 399 -18.60 0.97 24.67
C GLU A 399 -19.12 1.35 23.28
N LEU A 400 -19.12 2.65 22.95
CA LEU A 400 -19.50 3.12 21.63
C LEU A 400 -18.53 2.62 20.54
N MET A 401 -17.22 2.63 20.82
CA MET A 401 -16.21 2.13 19.90
C MET A 401 -16.38 0.63 19.59
N ILE A 402 -16.69 -0.20 20.59
CA ILE A 402 -17.02 -1.61 20.38
C ILE A 402 -18.24 -1.76 19.46
N GLN A 403 -19.28 -0.94 19.63
CA GLN A 403 -20.47 -1.00 18.79
C GLN A 403 -20.18 -0.50 17.36
N PHE A 404 -19.35 0.52 17.21
CA PHE A 404 -18.90 1.02 15.91
C PHE A 404 -18.12 -0.05 15.14
N TYR A 405 -17.16 -0.72 15.79
CA TYR A 405 -16.41 -1.79 15.14
C TYR A 405 -17.28 -3.01 14.81
N LYS A 406 -18.29 -3.33 15.64
CA LYS A 406 -19.30 -4.35 15.30
C LYS A 406 -20.13 -3.95 14.08
N PHE A 407 -20.50 -2.69 13.97
CA PHE A 407 -21.22 -2.15 12.82
C PHE A 407 -20.38 -2.26 11.53
N VAL A 408 -19.12 -1.82 11.57
CA VAL A 408 -18.17 -1.94 10.45
C VAL A 408 -18.00 -3.41 10.05
N ALA A 409 -17.85 -4.30 11.03
CA ALA A 409 -17.74 -5.72 10.77
C ALA A 409 -18.98 -6.29 10.08
N LYS A 410 -20.16 -5.88 10.56
CA LYS A 410 -21.44 -6.31 10.01
C LYS A 410 -21.63 -5.84 8.56
N GLU A 411 -21.21 -4.61 8.25
CA GLU A 411 -21.23 -4.07 6.90
C GLU A 411 -20.37 -4.90 5.94
N GLU A 412 -19.16 -5.25 6.34
CA GLU A 412 -18.26 -6.06 5.51
C GLU A 412 -18.77 -7.48 5.30
N MET A 413 -19.29 -8.12 6.35
CA MET A 413 -19.95 -9.43 6.24
C MET A 413 -21.10 -9.42 5.24
N VAL A 414 -21.86 -8.33 5.16
CA VAL A 414 -22.98 -8.17 4.22
C VAL A 414 -22.46 -8.01 2.79
N CYS A 415 -21.35 -7.30 2.58
CA CYS A 415 -20.70 -7.23 1.28
C CYS A 415 -20.16 -8.60 0.83
N ASP A 416 -19.52 -9.34 1.73
CA ASP A 416 -19.00 -10.68 1.45
C ASP A 416 -20.11 -11.69 1.14
N GLU A 417 -21.22 -11.65 1.88
CA GLU A 417 -22.41 -12.48 1.62
C GLU A 417 -23.01 -12.18 0.23
N ALA A 418 -23.03 -10.92 -0.18
CA ALA A 418 -23.54 -10.51 -1.48
C ALA A 418 -22.62 -10.91 -2.65
N GLN A 419 -21.30 -10.92 -2.44
CA GLN A 419 -20.34 -11.32 -3.47
C GLN A 419 -20.27 -12.84 -3.67
N LEU A 420 -20.27 -13.61 -2.58
CA LEU A 420 -20.10 -15.07 -2.60
C LEU A 420 -21.44 -15.79 -2.80
N GLY A 421 -22.56 -15.14 -2.53
CA GLY A 421 -23.87 -15.77 -2.50
C GLY A 421 -24.09 -16.63 -1.24
N PRO A 422 -25.34 -17.03 -0.95
CA PRO A 422 -25.73 -17.54 0.35
C PRO A 422 -25.08 -18.89 0.72
N ASP A 423 -24.88 -19.78 -0.26
CA ASP A 423 -24.34 -21.12 -0.02
C ASP A 423 -22.82 -21.08 0.21
N GLU A 424 -22.07 -20.32 -0.59
CA GLU A 424 -20.62 -20.18 -0.46
C GLU A 424 -20.25 -19.33 0.76
N TYR A 425 -21.04 -18.30 1.06
CA TYR A 425 -20.89 -17.52 2.28
C TYR A 425 -21.19 -18.35 3.55
N ALA A 426 -22.30 -19.11 3.57
CA ALA A 426 -22.61 -19.98 4.71
C ALA A 426 -21.53 -21.04 4.91
N GLU A 427 -20.95 -21.55 3.83
CA GLU A 427 -19.84 -22.50 3.89
C GLU A 427 -18.57 -21.85 4.44
N ARG A 428 -18.21 -20.64 3.97
CA ARG A 428 -17.08 -19.87 4.49
C ARG A 428 -17.23 -19.55 5.98
N MET A 429 -18.42 -19.11 6.41
CA MET A 429 -18.72 -18.81 7.80
C MET A 429 -18.64 -20.06 8.69
N ARG A 430 -19.21 -21.19 8.25
CA ARG A 430 -19.12 -22.46 9.00
C ARG A 430 -17.68 -22.95 9.12
N ARG A 431 -16.87 -22.83 8.07
CA ARG A 431 -15.44 -23.16 8.14
C ARG A 431 -14.69 -22.26 9.11
N GLN A 432 -14.99 -20.96 9.11
CA GLN A 432 -14.36 -20.01 10.02
C GLN A 432 -14.75 -20.24 11.48
N GLU A 433 -16.03 -20.50 11.77
CA GLU A 433 -16.51 -20.87 13.11
C GLU A 433 -15.87 -22.17 13.59
N LEU A 434 -15.86 -23.20 12.74
CA LEU A 434 -15.23 -24.48 13.06
C LEU A 434 -13.73 -24.32 13.35
N LEU A 435 -13.03 -23.51 12.56
CA LEU A 435 -11.62 -23.21 12.76
C LEU A 435 -11.38 -22.49 14.10
N GLN A 436 -12.21 -21.50 14.44
CA GLN A 436 -12.12 -20.79 15.72
C GLN A 436 -12.41 -21.70 16.93
N GLU A 437 -13.41 -22.57 16.83
CA GLU A 437 -13.68 -23.57 17.88
C GLU A 437 -12.51 -24.53 18.05
N GLN A 438 -11.93 -25.00 16.94
CA GLN A 438 -10.77 -25.87 16.95
C GLN A 438 -9.52 -25.20 17.55
N GLN A 439 -9.27 -23.93 17.22
CA GLN A 439 -8.20 -23.14 17.83
C GLN A 439 -8.43 -22.94 19.33
N LEU A 440 -9.67 -22.68 19.75
CA LEU A 440 -10.00 -22.52 21.17
C LEU A 440 -9.79 -23.81 21.96
N GLU A 441 -10.21 -24.96 21.43
CA GLU A 441 -9.99 -26.26 22.06
C GLU A 441 -8.50 -26.64 22.08
N MET A 442 -7.75 -26.31 21.03
CA MET A 442 -6.30 -26.44 20.98
C MET A 442 -5.65 -25.63 22.12
N LEU A 443 -6.01 -24.35 22.28
CA LEU A 443 -5.49 -23.49 23.34
C LEU A 443 -5.86 -23.99 24.75
N LYS A 444 -7.08 -24.49 24.95
CA LYS A 444 -7.51 -25.11 26.22
C LYS A 444 -6.69 -26.37 26.54
N LEU A 445 -6.37 -27.17 25.52
CA LEU A 445 -5.55 -28.37 25.67
C LEU A 445 -4.08 -28.01 25.97
N MET A 446 -3.51 -27.04 25.25
CA MET A 446 -2.14 -26.55 25.45
C MET A 446 -1.91 -26.04 26.87
N ARG A 447 -2.89 -25.35 27.46
CA ARG A 447 -2.83 -24.87 28.86
C ARG A 447 -2.68 -25.98 29.92
N LYS A 448 -2.86 -27.25 29.57
CA LYS A 448 -2.65 -28.39 30.48
C LYS A 448 -1.19 -28.84 30.57
N PHE A 449 -0.32 -28.33 29.71
CA PHE A 449 1.12 -28.63 29.68
C PHE A 449 1.94 -27.49 30.30
N ASP A 450 3.21 -27.73 30.62
CA ASP A 450 4.10 -26.67 31.13
C ASP A 450 4.50 -25.65 30.04
N LEU A 451 5.11 -24.54 30.45
CA LEU A 451 5.44 -23.43 29.54
C LEU A 451 6.40 -23.83 28.42
N ASP A 452 7.32 -24.75 28.67
CA ASP A 452 8.29 -25.17 27.66
C ASP A 452 7.64 -26.10 26.61
N ASP A 453 6.75 -26.99 27.06
CA ASP A 453 5.94 -27.82 26.19
C ASP A 453 5.00 -26.97 25.33
N GLN A 454 4.36 -25.95 25.94
CA GLN A 454 3.55 -24.97 25.22
C GLN A 454 4.36 -24.24 24.14
N SER A 455 5.58 -23.78 24.46
CA SER A 455 6.48 -23.14 23.51
C SER A 455 6.84 -24.07 22.34
N THR A 456 7.08 -25.35 22.62
CA THR A 456 7.43 -26.35 21.60
C THR A 456 6.24 -26.63 20.67
N ILE A 457 5.03 -26.71 21.22
CA ILE A 457 3.79 -26.86 20.45
C ILE A 457 3.59 -25.65 19.53
N LEU A 458 3.76 -24.42 20.04
CA LEU A 458 3.62 -23.20 19.25
C LEU A 458 4.67 -23.11 18.12
N GLN A 459 5.92 -23.49 18.38
CA GLN A 459 6.95 -23.55 17.34
C GLN A 459 6.62 -24.56 16.25
N LYS A 460 6.04 -25.72 16.61
CA LYS A 460 5.62 -26.73 15.63
C LYS A 460 4.41 -26.30 14.83
N LEU A 461 3.45 -25.63 15.47
CA LEU A 461 2.32 -25.00 14.78
C LEU A 461 2.82 -23.93 13.79
N HIS A 462 3.75 -23.07 14.21
CA HIS A 462 4.35 -22.07 13.35
C HIS A 462 5.06 -22.70 12.15
N GLN A 463 5.87 -23.74 12.36
CA GLN A 463 6.53 -24.47 11.28
C GLN A 463 5.53 -25.17 10.33
N GLN A 464 4.40 -25.66 10.85
CA GLN A 464 3.33 -26.23 10.03
C GLN A 464 2.67 -25.16 9.16
N MET A 465 2.41 -23.99 9.72
CA MET A 465 1.88 -22.84 8.98
C MET A 465 2.89 -22.36 7.92
N GLU A 466 4.18 -22.27 8.25
CA GLU A 466 5.24 -21.93 7.29
C GLU A 466 5.28 -22.91 6.10
N ASN A 467 5.18 -24.22 6.36
CA ASN A 467 5.18 -25.25 5.31
C ASN A 467 3.92 -25.24 4.45
N ALA A 468 2.86 -24.58 4.91
CA ALA A 468 1.59 -24.45 4.20
C ALA A 468 1.34 -23.01 3.72
N ASP A 469 2.41 -22.20 3.56
CA ASP A 469 2.33 -20.81 3.12
C ASP A 469 1.36 -19.93 3.94
N PHE A 470 1.27 -20.24 5.24
CA PHE A 470 0.39 -19.59 6.23
C PHE A 470 -1.10 -19.66 5.89
N ASP A 471 -1.52 -20.70 5.17
CA ASP A 471 -2.93 -21.01 5.03
C ASP A 471 -3.58 -21.17 6.43
N PHE A 472 -4.57 -20.32 6.70
CA PHE A 472 -5.27 -20.26 7.97
C PHE A 472 -6.00 -21.56 8.27
N GLU A 473 -6.36 -22.37 7.26
CA GLU A 473 -6.96 -23.69 7.46
C GLU A 473 -6.01 -24.68 8.19
N VAL A 474 -4.70 -24.38 8.23
CA VAL A 474 -3.66 -25.23 8.80
C VAL A 474 -3.18 -24.74 10.18
N SER A 475 -3.88 -23.75 10.76
CA SER A 475 -3.59 -23.08 12.04
C SER A 475 -4.06 -23.85 13.30
N VAL A 476 -4.31 -25.15 13.16
CA VAL A 476 -4.80 -26.03 14.25
C VAL A 476 -3.94 -27.29 14.32
N LEU A 477 -3.63 -27.73 15.54
CA LEU A 477 -3.07 -29.05 15.84
C LEU A 477 -4.11 -29.91 16.57
N SER A 478 -4.23 -31.17 16.16
CA SER A 478 -5.07 -32.15 16.85
C SER A 478 -4.51 -32.50 18.23
N ALA A 479 -5.36 -33.03 19.11
CA ALA A 479 -4.94 -33.46 20.43
C ALA A 479 -3.84 -34.55 20.39
N GLU A 480 -3.89 -35.43 19.39
CA GLU A 480 -2.87 -36.46 19.16
C GLU A 480 -1.54 -35.86 18.71
N GLN A 481 -1.58 -34.87 17.81
CA GLN A 481 -0.38 -34.16 17.36
C GLN A 481 0.29 -33.41 18.53
N ILE A 482 -0.50 -32.73 19.36
CA ILE A 482 0.00 -32.05 20.56
C ILE A 482 0.67 -33.03 21.51
N GLN A 483 0.03 -34.17 21.79
CA GLN A 483 0.60 -35.19 22.69
C GLN A 483 1.87 -35.83 22.12
N ASP A 484 1.94 -36.03 20.80
CA ASP A 484 3.13 -36.58 20.15
C ASP A 484 4.30 -35.57 20.13
N ILE A 485 4.03 -34.28 19.96
CA ILE A 485 5.03 -33.21 20.06
C ILE A 485 5.66 -33.22 21.45
N VAL A 486 4.81 -33.27 22.49
CA VAL A 486 5.28 -33.32 23.88
C VAL A 486 6.02 -34.62 24.19
N ARG A 487 5.52 -35.78 23.76
CA ARG A 487 6.19 -37.09 23.99
C ARG A 487 7.56 -37.19 23.33
N ARG A 488 7.74 -36.65 22.12
CA ARG A 488 9.02 -36.67 21.41
C ARG A 488 10.10 -35.82 22.09
N ARG A 489 9.72 -34.84 22.91
CA ARG A 489 10.64 -34.08 23.76
C ARG A 489 11.18 -34.89 24.96
N VAL A 490 10.38 -35.81 25.50
CA VAL A 490 10.70 -36.57 26.73
C VAL A 490 11.57 -37.82 26.46
N SER A 491 11.74 -38.25 25.21
CA SER A 491 12.60 -39.40 24.86
C SER A 491 14.10 -38.99 24.81
N PRO A 492 14.98 -39.60 25.64
CA PRO A 492 16.40 -39.30 25.60
C PRO A 492 17.07 -39.90 24.36
N LEU A 493 17.80 -39.04 23.65
CA LEU A 493 18.70 -39.29 22.53
C LEU A 493 19.37 -40.68 22.55
N TYR A 494 19.08 -41.45 21.51
CA TYR A 494 19.94 -42.49 20.98
C TYR A 494 21.30 -41.85 20.61
N LYS A 495 22.35 -42.11 21.38
CA LYS A 495 23.73 -41.73 21.01
C LYS A 495 24.26 -42.74 19.99
N PRO A 496 24.68 -42.32 18.77
CA PRO A 496 25.38 -43.22 17.87
C PRO A 496 26.80 -43.49 18.40
N ARG A 497 27.23 -44.74 18.33
CA ARG A 497 28.62 -45.19 18.49
C ARG A 497 29.30 -45.27 17.14
#